data_AF-A0A8T2T7D6-F1
#
_entry.id   AF-A0A8T2T7D6-F1
#
_cell.length_a   1.000
_cell.length_b   1.000
_cell.length_c   1.000
_cell.angle_alpha   90.00
_cell.angle_beta   90.00
_cell.angle_gamma   90.00
#
_symmetry.space_group_name_H-M   'P 1'
#
loop_
_entity.id
_entity.type
_entity.pdbx_description
1 polymer ?
#
loop_
_entity_poly.entity_id
_entity_poly.type
_entity_poly.pdbx_seq_one_letter_code
_entity_poly.pdbx_strand_id
1 'polypeptide(L)'
;MADSRSSVQSPCAACKLLRRRCVIDCIFAPYFPADQTLMFSSVHKIFGASNVSKMLQELPENKRWDAVRSLVYEANARIEDPVYGCVGVIFLLQQEVVRLQTQLMQAQAEIMRLQVQGWKPGMITSGIRKLDNFHEEPGNTCFTKEVIHQSIDTASGVDMLFR
;
A
#
# COMPACT_ATOMS: atom_id res chain seq x y z
N MET A 1 2.06 17.51 -44.48
CA MET A 1 3.16 17.58 -43.50
C MET A 1 2.78 18.58 -42.43
N ALA A 2 2.51 18.14 -41.19
CA ALA A 2 2.13 19.04 -40.10
C ALA A 2 3.39 19.54 -39.36
N ASP A 3 3.56 20.85 -39.42
CA ASP A 3 4.63 21.61 -38.77
C ASP A 3 4.48 21.51 -37.24
N SER A 4 5.35 20.69 -36.64
CA SER A 4 5.36 20.40 -35.20
C SER A 4 6.02 21.56 -34.48
N ARG A 5 5.22 22.57 -34.12
CA ARG A 5 5.63 23.65 -33.22
C ARG A 5 6.34 23.04 -32.03
N SER A 6 7.64 23.29 -31.92
CA SER A 6 8.38 23.16 -30.68
C SER A 6 7.75 24.11 -29.67
N SER A 7 6.70 23.66 -28.99
CA SER A 7 6.43 24.21 -27.67
C SER A 7 7.71 24.02 -26.90
N VAL A 8 8.23 25.08 -26.30
CA VAL A 8 9.36 24.98 -25.39
C VAL A 8 8.87 24.15 -24.21
N GLN A 9 8.87 22.83 -24.37
CA GLN A 9 8.49 21.88 -23.33
C GLN A 9 9.56 22.06 -22.26
N SER A 10 9.13 22.54 -21.10
CA SER A 10 9.99 22.57 -19.94
C SER A 10 10.58 21.16 -19.74
N PRO A 11 11.87 21.05 -19.43
CA PRO A 11 12.48 19.74 -19.23
C PRO A 11 11.75 19.03 -18.08
N CYS A 12 11.51 17.73 -18.24
CA CYS A 12 10.94 16.91 -17.17
C CYS A 12 11.82 16.98 -15.90
N ALA A 13 11.27 16.64 -14.74
CA ALA A 13 12.00 16.72 -13.47
C ALA A 13 13.33 15.98 -13.51
N ALA A 14 13.38 14.82 -14.18
CA ALA A 14 14.60 14.05 -14.36
C ALA A 14 15.67 14.81 -15.16
N CYS A 15 15.32 15.30 -16.36
CA CYS A 15 16.27 16.01 -17.21
C CYS A 15 16.69 17.35 -16.60
N LYS A 16 15.80 18.02 -15.87
CA LYS A 16 16.12 19.22 -15.08
C LYS A 16 17.15 18.92 -13.99
N LEU A 17 16.95 17.86 -13.19
CA LEU A 17 17.88 17.48 -12.12
C LEU A 17 19.24 17.00 -12.67
N LEU A 18 19.22 16.22 -13.74
CA LEU A 18 20.41 15.68 -14.40
C LEU A 18 21.14 16.69 -15.31
N ARG A 19 20.62 17.92 -15.45
CA ARG A 19 21.17 18.99 -16.29
C ARG A 19 21.44 18.57 -17.74
N ARG A 20 20.51 17.81 -18.33
CA ARG A 20 20.59 17.34 -19.73
C ARG A 20 19.36 17.76 -20.54
N ARG A 21 19.47 17.74 -21.87
CA ARG A 21 18.35 18.06 -22.78
C ARG A 21 17.25 16.99 -22.65
N CYS A 22 15.99 17.43 -22.52
CA CYS A 22 14.83 16.55 -22.62
C CYS A 22 14.47 16.35 -24.09
N VAL A 23 14.47 15.11 -24.55
CA VAL A 23 14.08 14.73 -25.92
C VAL A 23 12.61 14.27 -25.95
N ILE A 24 12.02 14.20 -27.15
CA ILE A 24 10.61 13.86 -27.36
C ILE A 24 10.27 12.47 -26.75
N ASP A 25 11.14 11.48 -26.94
CA ASP A 25 10.97 10.11 -26.42
C ASP A 25 11.68 9.88 -25.08
N CYS A 26 11.72 10.90 -24.22
CA CYS A 26 12.34 10.77 -22.90
C CYS A 26 11.56 9.79 -22.02
N ILE A 27 12.17 8.66 -21.65
CA ILE A 27 11.55 7.62 -20.80
C ILE A 27 11.04 8.15 -19.45
N PHE A 28 11.62 9.24 -18.93
CA PHE A 28 11.21 9.83 -17.66
C PHE A 28 10.08 10.85 -17.79
N ALA A 29 9.89 11.45 -18.97
CA ALA A 29 8.97 12.58 -19.13
C ALA A 29 7.51 12.25 -18.80
N PRO A 30 6.96 11.07 -19.16
CA PRO A 30 5.60 10.70 -18.77
C PRO A 30 5.41 10.55 -17.26
N TYR A 31 6.47 10.19 -16.53
CA TYR A 31 6.39 9.79 -15.12
C TYR A 31 6.86 10.85 -14.12
N PHE A 32 7.74 11.76 -14.56
CA PHE A 32 8.35 12.79 -13.71
C PHE A 32 8.17 14.17 -14.35
N PRO A 33 6.96 14.76 -14.28
CA PRO A 33 6.69 16.09 -14.82
C PRO A 33 7.52 17.18 -14.10
N ALA A 34 7.61 18.36 -14.70
CA ALA A 34 8.56 19.41 -14.26
C ALA A 34 8.30 19.98 -12.85
N ASP A 35 7.09 19.84 -12.33
CA ASP A 35 6.64 20.19 -10.97
C ASP A 35 7.10 19.17 -9.92
N GLN A 36 7.27 17.90 -10.29
CA GLN A 36 7.58 16.79 -9.39
C GLN A 36 9.09 16.55 -9.22
N THR A 37 9.86 17.63 -9.02
CA THR A 37 11.32 17.55 -8.86
C THR A 37 11.76 16.74 -7.64
N LEU A 38 11.04 16.87 -6.52
CA LEU A 38 11.33 16.13 -5.28
C LEU A 38 11.14 14.62 -5.47
N MET A 39 10.10 14.21 -6.20
CA MET A 39 9.82 12.81 -6.50
C MET A 39 10.99 12.14 -7.24
N PHE A 40 11.49 12.78 -8.30
CA PHE A 40 12.65 12.24 -9.01
C PHE A 40 13.93 12.32 -8.17
N SER A 41 14.11 13.37 -7.37
CA SER A 41 15.26 13.51 -6.47
C SER A 41 15.39 12.33 -5.51
N SER A 42 14.29 11.92 -4.86
CA SER A 42 14.27 10.77 -3.95
C SER A 42 14.68 9.48 -4.67
N VAL A 43 14.04 9.18 -5.80
CA VAL A 43 14.32 7.96 -6.56
C VAL A 43 15.75 7.97 -7.10
N HIS A 44 16.23 9.11 -7.60
CA HIS A 44 17.59 9.27 -8.07
C HIS A 44 18.63 9.02 -6.96
N LYS A 45 18.37 9.51 -5.75
CA LYS A 45 19.26 9.34 -4.60
C LYS A 45 19.39 7.87 -4.19
N ILE A 46 18.30 7.11 -4.22
CA ILE A 46 18.28 5.72 -3.71
C ILE A 46 18.61 4.68 -4.78
N PHE A 47 18.04 4.83 -5.97
CA PHE A 47 18.18 3.84 -7.05
C PHE A 47 19.15 4.29 -8.14
N GLY A 48 19.30 5.60 -8.36
CA GLY A 48 20.09 6.15 -9.47
C GLY A 48 19.33 6.16 -10.80
N ALA A 49 19.57 7.18 -11.62
CA ALA A 49 18.83 7.38 -12.87
C ALA A 49 18.95 6.20 -13.85
N SER A 50 20.16 5.61 -13.96
CA SER A 50 20.41 4.50 -14.88
C SER A 50 19.63 3.25 -14.51
N ASN A 51 19.54 2.92 -13.21
CA ASN A 51 18.80 1.74 -12.76
C ASN A 51 17.30 1.94 -12.94
N VAL A 52 16.79 3.13 -12.63
CA VAL A 52 15.37 3.46 -12.89
C VAL A 52 15.06 3.35 -14.37
N SER A 53 15.92 3.88 -15.25
CA SER A 53 15.74 3.76 -16.70
C SER A 53 15.65 2.30 -17.14
N LYS A 54 16.54 1.44 -16.64
CA LYS A 54 16.55 0.00 -16.96
C LYS A 54 15.28 -0.69 -16.47
N MET A 55 14.92 -0.49 -15.19
CA MET A 55 13.71 -1.07 -14.60
C MET A 55 12.44 -0.67 -15.36
N LEU A 56 12.32 0.59 -15.79
CA LEU A 56 11.17 1.02 -16.58
C LEU A 56 11.16 0.40 -17.97
N GLN A 57 12.32 0.28 -18.63
CA GLN A 57 12.43 -0.33 -19.96
C GLN A 57 12.08 -1.82 -19.96
N GLU A 58 12.40 -2.55 -18.89
CA GLU A 58 12.08 -3.98 -18.72
C GLU A 58 10.59 -4.24 -18.48
N LEU A 59 9.82 -3.20 -18.12
CA LEU A 59 8.39 -3.31 -17.86
C LEU A 59 7.55 -2.88 -19.07
N PRO A 60 6.39 -3.55 -19.29
CA PRO A 60 5.40 -3.06 -20.25
C PRO A 60 4.82 -1.72 -19.79
N GLU A 61 4.46 -0.86 -20.75
CA GLU A 61 4.10 0.54 -20.47
C GLU A 61 2.99 0.70 -19.45
N ASN A 62 2.00 -0.19 -19.46
CA ASN A 62 0.87 -0.20 -18.53
C ASN A 62 1.28 -0.42 -17.06
N LYS A 63 2.45 -1.02 -16.79
CA LYS A 63 2.95 -1.27 -15.43
C LYS A 63 3.96 -0.22 -14.95
N ARG A 64 4.48 0.61 -15.85
CA ARG A 64 5.54 1.57 -15.52
C ARG A 64 5.08 2.62 -14.50
N TRP A 65 3.82 3.06 -14.58
CA TRP A 65 3.30 4.04 -13.61
C TRP A 65 3.27 3.48 -12.19
N ASP A 66 2.78 2.25 -12.02
CA ASP A 66 2.76 1.58 -10.71
C ASP A 66 4.17 1.31 -10.19
N ALA A 67 5.10 0.91 -11.07
CA ALA A 67 6.51 0.75 -10.71
C ALA A 67 7.14 2.07 -10.23
N VAL A 68 6.87 3.19 -10.90
CA VAL A 68 7.34 4.52 -10.45
C VAL A 68 6.77 4.87 -9.08
N ARG A 69 5.50 4.59 -8.81
CA ARG A 69 4.89 4.82 -7.49
C ARG A 69 5.58 4.00 -6.41
N SER A 70 5.85 2.71 -6.66
CA SER A 70 6.59 1.85 -5.73
C SER A 70 8.01 2.36 -5.48
N LEU A 71 8.75 2.70 -6.54
CA LEU A 71 10.11 3.24 -6.42
C LEU A 71 10.14 4.53 -5.60
N VAL A 72 9.17 5.43 -5.77
CA VAL A 72 9.09 6.66 -4.98
C VAL A 72 8.80 6.38 -3.52
N TYR A 73 7.85 5.48 -3.24
CA TYR A 73 7.54 5.06 -1.87
C TYR A 73 8.77 4.47 -1.18
N GLU A 74 9.43 3.50 -1.82
CA GLU A 74 10.63 2.85 -1.29
C GLU A 74 11.78 3.84 -1.11
N ALA A 75 11.98 4.76 -2.06
CA ALA A 75 13.02 5.78 -1.94
C ALA A 75 12.77 6.72 -0.77
N ASN A 76 11.53 7.18 -0.58
CA ASN A 76 11.18 8.05 0.54
C ASN A 76 11.33 7.31 1.87
N ALA A 77 10.86 6.07 1.96
CA ALA A 77 11.01 5.25 3.16
C ALA A 77 12.49 5.07 3.53
N ARG A 78 13.37 4.85 2.56
CA ARG A 78 14.83 4.73 2.81
C ARG A 78 15.51 6.06 3.12
N ILE A 79 14.92 7.20 2.73
CA ILE A 79 15.41 8.52 3.11
C ILE A 79 15.04 8.82 4.57
N GLU A 80 13.82 8.46 4.98
CA GLU A 80 13.30 8.62 6.35
C GLU A 80 13.98 7.66 7.33
N ASP A 81 14.13 6.39 6.94
CA ASP A 81 14.84 5.36 7.67
C ASP A 81 15.97 4.75 6.80
N PRO A 82 17.21 5.25 6.95
CA PRO A 82 18.35 4.74 6.19
C PRO A 82 18.74 3.29 6.51
N VAL A 83 18.28 2.75 7.65
CA VAL A 83 18.63 1.41 8.12
C VAL A 83 17.63 0.39 7.60
N TYR A 84 16.34 0.58 7.86
CA TYR A 84 15.30 -0.40 7.53
C TYR A 84 14.39 0.03 6.38
N GLY A 85 14.28 1.32 6.07
CA GLY A 85 13.41 1.83 5.01
C GLY A 85 11.98 1.26 5.07
N CYS A 86 11.47 0.77 3.94
CA CYS A 86 10.15 0.15 3.89
C CYS A 86 10.07 -1.20 4.65
N VAL A 87 11.19 -1.87 4.92
CA VAL A 87 11.22 -3.12 5.70
C VAL A 87 10.79 -2.87 7.15
N GLY A 88 11.13 -1.71 7.72
CA GLY A 88 10.66 -1.30 9.04
C GLY A 88 9.13 -1.17 9.07
N VAL A 89 8.54 -0.60 8.02
CA VAL A 89 7.07 -0.49 7.89
C VAL A 89 6.43 -1.88 7.77
N ILE A 90 7.02 -2.78 6.98
CA ILE A 90 6.55 -4.17 6.85
C ILE A 90 6.55 -4.86 8.22
N PHE A 91 7.64 -4.73 8.98
CA PHE A 91 7.78 -5.33 10.31
C PHE A 91 6.71 -4.82 11.29
N LEU A 92 6.48 -3.51 11.33
CA LEU A 92 5.45 -2.91 12.20
C LEU A 92 4.05 -3.41 11.83
N LEU A 93 3.74 -3.50 10.54
CA LEU A 93 2.46 -4.02 10.06
C LEU A 93 2.28 -5.50 10.41
N GLN A 94 3.33 -6.30 10.30
CA GLN A 94 3.29 -7.71 10.69
C GLN A 94 3.04 -7.87 12.20
N GLN A 95 3.70 -7.06 13.04
CA GLN A 95 3.45 -7.04 14.48
C GLN A 95 2.00 -6.67 14.79
N GLU A 96 1.46 -5.68 14.08
CA GLU A 96 0.08 -5.22 14.27
C GLU A 96 -0.95 -6.28 13.86
N VAL A 97 -0.70 -7.01 12.76
CA VAL A 97 -1.54 -8.15 12.36
C VAL A 97 -1.58 -9.20 13.47
N VAL A 98 -0.44 -9.59 14.02
CA VAL A 98 -0.37 -10.57 15.13
C VAL A 98 -1.10 -10.05 16.38
N ARG A 99 -0.92 -8.77 16.71
CA ARG A 99 -1.60 -8.12 17.84
C ARG A 99 -3.12 -8.17 17.69
N LEU A 100 -3.63 -7.79 16.51
CA LEU A 100 -5.06 -7.79 16.22
C LEU A 100 -5.64 -9.20 16.19
N GLN A 101 -4.93 -10.18 15.62
CA GLN A 101 -5.34 -11.58 15.65
C GLN A 101 -5.43 -12.10 17.09
N THR A 102 -4.48 -11.73 17.95
CA THR A 102 -4.49 -12.10 19.38
C THR A 102 -5.70 -11.52 20.10
N GLN A 103 -6.00 -10.24 19.87
CA GLN A 103 -7.18 -9.60 20.45
C GLN A 103 -8.49 -10.24 19.98
N LEU A 104 -8.58 -10.61 18.70
CA LEU A 104 -9.73 -11.32 18.17
C LEU A 104 -9.92 -12.67 18.86
N MET A 105 -8.84 -13.46 19.01
CA MET A 105 -8.89 -14.75 19.70
C MET A 105 -9.30 -14.59 21.18
N GLN A 106 -8.79 -13.57 21.87
CA GLN A 106 -9.16 -13.28 23.26
C GLN A 106 -10.65 -12.94 23.38
N ALA A 107 -11.17 -12.06 22.51
CA ALA A 107 -12.58 -11.69 22.50
C ALA A 107 -13.49 -12.90 22.19
N GLN A 108 -13.09 -13.74 21.24
CA GLN A 108 -13.83 -14.97 20.90
C GLN A 108 -13.85 -15.97 22.07
N ALA A 109 -12.72 -16.14 22.76
CA ALA A 109 -12.64 -16.99 23.94
C ALA A 109 -13.51 -16.46 25.09
N GLU A 110 -13.57 -15.13 25.28
CA GLU A 110 -14.43 -14.50 26.28
C GLU A 110 -15.92 -14.69 25.95
N ILE A 111 -16.33 -14.51 24.69
CA ILE A 111 -17.70 -14.79 24.24
C ILE A 111 -18.07 -16.24 24.53
N MET A 112 -17.19 -17.20 24.17
CA MET A 112 -17.43 -18.61 24.42
C MET A 112 -17.55 -18.92 25.90
N ARG A 113 -16.69 -18.33 26.74
CA ARG A 113 -16.76 -18.46 28.20
C ARG A 113 -18.10 -17.99 28.76
N LEU A 114 -18.58 -16.82 28.33
CA LEU A 114 -19.87 -16.28 28.76
C LEU A 114 -21.04 -17.18 28.31
N GLN A 115 -21.00 -17.69 27.08
CA GLN A 115 -22.02 -18.62 26.56
C GLN A 115 -22.09 -19.91 27.39
N VAL A 116 -20.96 -20.49 27.78
CA VAL A 116 -20.92 -21.67 28.67
C VAL A 116 -21.49 -21.36 30.05
N GLN A 117 -21.32 -20.14 30.55
CA GLN A 117 -21.91 -19.67 31.82
C GLN A 117 -23.41 -19.35 31.71
N GLY A 118 -24.05 -19.65 30.58
CA GLY A 118 -25.49 -19.47 30.38
C GLY A 118 -25.90 -18.08 29.91
N TRP A 119 -24.94 -17.20 29.60
CA TRP A 119 -25.24 -15.90 29.00
C TRP A 119 -25.66 -16.10 27.54
N LYS A 120 -26.91 -15.74 27.22
CA LYS A 120 -27.40 -15.72 25.84
C LYS A 120 -27.30 -14.30 25.27
N PRO A 121 -26.75 -14.13 24.04
CA PRO A 121 -26.85 -12.86 23.32
C PRO A 121 -28.34 -12.48 23.21
N GLY A 122 -28.74 -11.41 23.91
CA GLY A 122 -30.15 -10.98 23.99
C GLY A 122 -30.76 -10.90 25.39
N MET A 123 -30.09 -11.37 26.47
CA MET A 123 -30.63 -11.23 27.84
C MET A 123 -30.71 -9.78 28.36
N ILE A 124 -30.10 -8.80 27.67
CA ILE A 124 -30.09 -7.38 28.04
C ILE A 124 -31.28 -6.61 27.40
N THR A 125 -31.98 -7.20 26.41
CA THR A 125 -33.07 -6.51 25.69
C THR A 125 -34.38 -6.40 26.48
N SER A 126 -34.49 -7.06 27.64
CA SER A 126 -35.67 -6.96 28.51
C SER A 126 -35.76 -5.62 29.26
N GLY A 127 -34.67 -4.83 29.32
CA GLY A 127 -34.63 -3.54 30.03
C GLY A 127 -34.55 -2.27 29.15
N ILE A 128 -34.28 -2.38 27.84
CA ILE A 128 -34.11 -1.22 26.93
C ILE A 128 -35.15 -1.26 25.80
N ARG A 129 -36.42 -1.58 26.12
CA ARG A 129 -37.54 -1.43 25.15
C ARG A 129 -38.03 0.02 25.00
N LYS A 130 -37.11 0.98 24.88
CA LYS A 130 -37.40 2.33 24.41
C LYS A 130 -36.16 2.91 23.73
N LEU A 131 -35.91 2.51 22.49
CA LEU A 131 -35.47 3.35 21.36
C LEU A 131 -35.20 2.49 20.11
N ASP A 132 -36.11 1.55 19.79
CA ASP A 132 -36.13 0.92 18.47
C ASP A 132 -36.99 1.79 17.55
N ASN A 133 -36.34 2.69 16.84
CA ASN A 133 -36.82 3.26 15.58
C ASN A 133 -35.61 3.31 14.63
N PHE A 134 -35.24 2.16 14.09
CA PHE A 134 -34.54 2.12 12.81
C PHE A 134 -35.19 1.05 11.95
N HIS A 135 -35.74 1.52 10.84
CA HIS A 135 -36.26 0.71 9.75
C HIS A 135 -35.24 -0.34 9.32
N GLU A 136 -35.75 -1.55 9.15
CA GLU A 136 -35.11 -2.65 8.45
C GLU A 136 -35.19 -2.37 6.95
N GLU A 137 -34.05 -2.12 6.31
CA GLU A 137 -33.94 -2.08 4.84
C GLU A 137 -33.31 -3.39 4.35
N PRO A 138 -33.94 -4.12 3.42
CA PRO A 138 -33.39 -5.36 2.87
C PRO A 138 -32.46 -5.03 1.71
N GLY A 139 -31.15 -5.00 1.97
CA GLY A 139 -30.19 -4.72 0.89
C GLY A 139 -28.75 -5.02 1.24
N ASN A 140 -28.22 -6.06 0.60
CA ASN A 140 -26.80 -6.36 0.38
C ASN A 140 -25.95 -6.75 1.60
N THR A 141 -25.57 -8.02 1.66
CA THR A 141 -24.16 -8.46 1.68
C THR A 141 -24.09 -9.97 1.56
N CYS A 142 -24.07 -10.48 0.32
CA CYS A 142 -23.47 -11.78 0.05
C CYS A 142 -22.07 -11.53 -0.53
N PHE A 143 -21.15 -11.05 0.32
CA PHE A 143 -19.73 -11.35 0.15
C PHE A 143 -19.51 -12.62 0.96
N THR A 144 -19.36 -13.72 0.25
CA THR A 144 -19.30 -15.07 0.78
C THR A 144 -18.18 -15.20 1.82
N LYS A 145 -18.49 -15.94 2.88
CA LYS A 145 -17.58 -16.42 3.94
C LYS A 145 -16.47 -17.37 3.42
N GLU A 146 -16.21 -17.42 2.13
CA GLU A 146 -15.37 -18.46 1.50
C GLU A 146 -13.96 -17.99 1.11
N VAL A 147 -13.64 -16.69 1.22
CA VAL A 147 -12.31 -16.19 0.79
C VAL A 147 -11.29 -16.11 1.93
N ILE A 148 -11.70 -16.06 3.20
CA ILE A 148 -10.75 -15.86 4.31
C ILE A 148 -10.18 -17.21 4.84
N HIS A 149 -10.78 -18.35 4.47
CA HIS A 149 -10.35 -19.66 4.97
C HIS A 149 -9.21 -20.32 4.18
N GLN A 150 -8.63 -19.65 3.16
CA GLN A 150 -7.60 -20.22 2.27
C GLN A 150 -6.22 -19.53 2.35
N SER A 151 -5.88 -18.86 3.45
CA SER A 151 -4.48 -18.44 3.67
C SER A 151 -3.99 -18.63 5.11
N ILE A 152 -4.63 -19.54 5.84
CA ILE A 152 -4.12 -20.03 7.12
C ILE A 152 -3.31 -21.29 6.81
N ASP A 153 -2.12 -21.12 6.23
CA ASP A 153 -1.06 -22.14 6.16
C ASP A 153 0.26 -21.52 5.68
N THR A 154 0.78 -20.55 6.42
CA THR A 154 2.23 -20.31 6.56
C THR A 154 2.53 -19.74 7.95
N ALA A 155 2.05 -20.43 8.99
CA ALA A 155 2.64 -20.35 10.32
C ALA A 155 3.82 -21.35 10.39
N SER A 156 4.86 -21.10 9.60
CA SER A 156 6.12 -21.85 9.61
C SER A 156 7.13 -21.08 8.77
N GLY A 157 7.89 -20.16 9.38
CA GLY A 157 9.10 -19.63 8.73
C GLY A 157 9.37 -18.13 8.77
N VAL A 158 8.78 -17.33 9.68
CA VAL A 158 9.27 -15.96 9.92
C VAL A 158 10.34 -15.88 11.01
N ASP A 159 10.86 -17.03 11.44
CA ASP A 159 12.07 -17.14 12.25
C ASP A 159 13.34 -17.08 11.36
N MET A 160 13.43 -16.04 10.53
CA MET A 160 14.68 -15.53 9.99
C MET A 160 14.69 -14.01 10.11
N LEU A 161 14.89 -13.58 11.36
CA LEU A 161 15.59 -12.35 11.66
C LEU A 161 16.83 -12.22 10.76
N PHE A 162 16.96 -11.09 10.09
CA PHE A 162 18.22 -10.42 9.74
C PHE A 162 19.47 -11.33 9.67
N ARG A 163 19.76 -11.86 8.48
CA ARG A 163 21.09 -12.40 8.17
C ARG A 163 21.50 -12.04 6.75
#